data_AF-A0A5N6F0V4-F1
#
_entry.id   AF-A0A5N6F0V4-F1
#
_cell.length_a   1.000
_cell.length_b   1.000
_cell.length_c   1.000
_cell.angle_alpha   90.00
_cell.angle_beta   90.00
_cell.angle_gamma   90.00
#
_symmetry.space_group_name_H-M   'P 1'
#
loop_
_entity.id
_entity.type
_entity.pdbx_description
1 polymer ?
#
loop_
_entity_poly.entity_id
_entity_poly.type
_entity_poly.pdbx_seq_one_letter_code
_entity_poly.pdbx_strand_id
1 'polypeptide(L)'
;MSTYPTAFCAAQVVGLTGAAWLSGKILSLSTITVPALIQSTREDKLPLDAAVKLWRNLYNKGKSQAPPIAAATSASFLYCAWAVRASTTLAPLTPTHSSSLYCVAAALTLGIVPYTLGMMLGTNNKLMDLANSGRVVDEKSSVEVESLLSRWLKLNAGRGLLPLVGGLVALTAAIPWPLEMI
;
A
#
# COMPACT_ATOMS: atom_id res chain seq x y z
N MET A 1 -22.99 4.38 27.94
CA MET A 1 -23.30 3.96 26.56
C MET A 1 -22.26 4.56 25.64
N SER A 2 -21.78 3.84 24.63
CA SER A 2 -20.80 4.39 23.67
C SER A 2 -21.43 5.58 22.94
N THR A 3 -20.74 6.72 22.93
CA THR A 3 -21.14 7.94 22.21
C THR A 3 -21.22 7.72 20.69
N TYR A 4 -20.51 6.70 20.17
CA TYR A 4 -20.48 6.33 18.76
C TYR A 4 -21.20 5.01 18.49
N PRO A 5 -21.92 4.89 17.34
CA PRO A 5 -22.49 3.62 16.88
C PRO A 5 -21.42 2.54 16.68
N THR A 6 -21.72 1.31 17.08
CA THR A 6 -20.78 0.16 16.95
C THR A 6 -20.29 -0.03 15.52
N ALA A 7 -21.15 0.15 14.52
CA ALA A 7 -20.78 0.02 13.11
C ALA A 7 -19.74 1.06 12.66
N PHE A 8 -19.82 2.29 13.18
CA PHE A 8 -18.85 3.34 12.92
C PHE A 8 -17.48 2.98 13.50
N CYS A 9 -17.43 2.58 14.77
CA CYS A 9 -16.18 2.13 15.40
C CYS A 9 -15.57 0.92 14.69
N ALA A 10 -16.41 -0.05 14.31
CA ALA A 10 -15.95 -1.23 13.56
C ALA A 10 -15.32 -0.83 12.22
N ALA A 11 -15.95 0.07 11.47
CA ALA A 11 -15.41 0.57 10.21
C ALA A 11 -14.09 1.35 10.39
N GLN A 12 -13.96 2.15 11.45
CA GLN A 12 -12.70 2.81 11.78
C GLN A 12 -11.58 1.79 12.05
N VAL A 13 -11.87 0.77 12.87
CA VAL A 13 -10.90 -0.29 13.18
C VAL A 13 -10.47 -1.02 11.90
N VAL A 14 -11.43 -1.46 11.08
CA VAL A 14 -11.13 -2.16 9.81
C VAL A 14 -10.33 -1.27 8.86
N GLY A 15 -10.72 0.00 8.69
CA GLY A 15 -10.02 0.95 7.84
C GLY A 15 -8.58 1.21 8.30
N LEU A 16 -8.39 1.53 9.58
CA LEU A 16 -7.07 1.86 10.13
C LEU A 16 -6.12 0.66 10.11
N THR A 17 -6.60 -0.51 10.56
CA THR A 17 -5.79 -1.74 10.57
C THR A 17 -5.50 -2.23 9.15
N GLY A 18 -6.48 -2.14 8.24
CA GLY A 18 -6.31 -2.46 6.83
C GLY A 18 -5.26 -1.58 6.14
N ALA A 19 -5.30 -0.27 6.40
CA ALA A 19 -4.31 0.68 5.87
C ALA A 19 -2.91 0.42 6.40
N ALA A 20 -2.76 0.20 7.72
CA ALA A 20 -1.49 -0.11 8.35
C ALA A 20 -0.90 -1.44 7.84
N TRP A 21 -1.72 -2.50 7.78
CA TRP A 21 -1.30 -3.80 7.26
C TRP A 21 -0.87 -3.73 5.80
N LEU A 22 -1.68 -3.09 4.94
CA LEU A 22 -1.40 -2.95 3.53
C LEU A 22 -0.11 -2.15 3.29
N SER A 23 0.07 -1.04 3.99
CA SER A 23 1.30 -0.25 3.97
C SER A 23 2.51 -1.07 4.40
N GLY A 24 2.47 -1.67 5.60
CA GLY A 24 3.59 -2.42 6.17
C GLY A 24 4.01 -3.58 5.26
N LYS A 25 3.04 -4.30 4.70
CA LYS A 25 3.30 -5.37 3.74
C LYS A 25 3.98 -4.89 2.47
N ILE A 26 3.52 -3.77 1.89
CA ILE A 26 4.11 -3.21 0.67
C ILE A 26 5.52 -2.69 0.96
N LEU A 27 5.71 -1.92 2.04
CA LEU A 27 7.00 -1.35 2.42
C LEU A 27 8.03 -2.42 2.77
N SER A 28 7.63 -3.49 3.46
CA SER A 28 8.50 -4.63 3.81
C SER A 28 9.17 -5.26 2.59
N LEU A 29 8.48 -5.33 1.45
CA LEU A 29 9.08 -5.82 0.20
C LEU A 29 10.25 -4.94 -0.25
N SER A 30 10.16 -3.62 -0.05
CA SER A 30 11.19 -2.66 -0.44
C SER A 30 12.28 -2.46 0.60
N THR A 31 12.00 -2.67 1.88
CA THR A 31 12.96 -2.43 2.97
C THR A 31 13.67 -3.69 3.44
N ILE A 32 13.08 -4.87 3.20
CA ILE A 32 13.60 -6.16 3.68
C ILE A 32 13.80 -7.12 2.52
N THR A 33 12.72 -7.49 1.82
CA THR A 33 12.75 -8.65 0.90
C THR A 33 13.61 -8.42 -0.34
N VAL A 34 13.40 -7.33 -1.08
CA VAL A 34 14.16 -7.06 -2.31
C VAL A 34 15.62 -6.68 -2.03
N PRO A 35 15.95 -5.87 -1.01
CA PRO A 35 17.35 -5.68 -0.60
C PRO A 35 18.07 -6.98 -0.29
N ALA A 36 17.44 -7.87 0.51
CA ALA A 36 18.02 -9.18 0.82
C ALA A 36 18.21 -10.03 -0.44
N LEU A 37 17.27 -9.97 -1.38
CA LEU A 37 17.38 -10.68 -2.65
C LEU A 37 18.57 -10.20 -3.50
N ILE A 38 18.80 -8.88 -3.57
CA ILE A 38 19.95 -8.28 -4.26
C ILE A 38 21.26 -8.60 -3.51
N GLN A 39 21.23 -8.60 -2.18
CA GLN A 39 22.41 -8.98 -1.39
C GLN A 39 22.80 -10.44 -1.68
N SER A 40 21.84 -11.37 -1.66
CA SER A 40 22.10 -12.78 -1.94
C SER A 40 22.59 -13.03 -3.38
N THR A 41 22.22 -12.20 -4.36
CA THR A 41 22.80 -12.32 -5.72
C THR A 41 24.27 -11.90 -5.75
N ARG A 42 24.67 -10.95 -4.92
CA ARG A 42 26.04 -10.41 -4.87
C ARG A 42 26.98 -11.22 -3.98
N GLU A 43 26.51 -11.60 -2.80
CA GLU A 43 27.33 -12.19 -1.74
C GLU A 43 27.21 -13.72 -1.72
N ASP A 44 25.99 -14.25 -1.85
CA ASP A 44 25.71 -15.70 -1.72
C ASP A 44 25.68 -16.43 -3.07
N LYS A 45 26.01 -15.74 -4.17
CA LYS A 45 25.99 -16.27 -5.55
C LYS A 45 24.63 -16.83 -5.96
N LEU A 46 23.53 -16.27 -5.45
CA LEU A 46 22.19 -16.64 -5.90
C LEU A 46 22.05 -16.31 -7.40
N PRO A 47 21.69 -17.29 -8.25
CA PRO A 47 21.48 -17.04 -9.66
C PRO A 47 20.43 -15.96 -9.91
N LEU A 48 20.74 -15.00 -10.78
CA LEU A 48 19.85 -13.87 -11.05
C LEU A 48 18.52 -14.31 -11.66
N ASP A 49 18.50 -15.38 -12.46
CA ASP A 49 17.27 -15.97 -12.97
C ASP A 49 16.37 -16.45 -11.82
N ALA A 50 16.95 -17.06 -10.78
CA ALA A 50 16.24 -17.45 -9.57
C ALA A 50 15.73 -16.22 -8.81
N ALA A 51 16.53 -15.15 -8.73
CA ALA A 51 16.10 -13.90 -8.10
C ALA A 51 14.88 -13.27 -8.80
N VAL A 52 14.88 -13.14 -10.13
CA VAL A 52 13.72 -12.59 -10.84
C VAL A 52 12.50 -13.51 -10.73
N LYS A 53 12.67 -14.84 -10.74
CA LYS A 53 11.57 -15.79 -10.50
C LYS A 53 10.99 -15.67 -9.09
N LEU A 54 11.84 -15.48 -8.08
CA LEU A 54 11.40 -15.21 -6.69
C LEU A 54 10.62 -13.90 -6.60
N TRP A 55 11.14 -12.82 -7.21
CA TRP A 55 10.43 -11.55 -7.32
C TRP A 55 9.07 -11.71 -8.00
N ARG A 56 8.99 -12.45 -9.12
CA ARG A 56 7.72 -12.71 -9.84
C ARG A 56 6.71 -13.38 -8.93
N ASN A 57 7.13 -14.41 -8.21
CA ASN A 57 6.26 -15.17 -7.31
C ASN A 57 5.75 -14.28 -6.16
N LEU A 58 6.63 -13.44 -5.59
CA LEU A 58 6.27 -12.45 -4.57
C LEU A 58 5.28 -11.42 -5.11
N TYR A 59 5.54 -10.87 -6.29
CA TYR A 59 4.66 -9.90 -6.95
C TYR A 59 3.29 -10.49 -7.23
N ASN A 60 3.21 -11.71 -7.76
CA ASN A 60 1.93 -12.37 -8.06
C ASN A 60 1.10 -12.63 -6.80
N LYS A 61 1.73 -13.08 -5.71
CA LYS A 61 1.08 -13.22 -4.39
C LYS A 61 0.64 -11.87 -3.82
N GLY A 62 1.45 -10.83 -4.01
CA GLY A 62 1.10 -9.47 -3.61
C GLY A 62 -0.11 -8.94 -4.39
N LYS A 63 -0.11 -9.11 -5.71
CA LYS A 63 -1.14 -8.66 -6.64
C LYS A 63 -2.50 -9.31 -6.38
N SER A 64 -2.56 -10.57 -5.94
CA SER A 64 -3.83 -11.22 -5.61
C SER A 64 -4.43 -10.77 -4.28
N GLN A 65 -3.61 -10.24 -3.36
CA GLN A 65 -4.05 -9.89 -2.00
C GLN A 65 -4.23 -8.38 -1.79
N ALA A 66 -3.37 -7.55 -2.35
CA ALA A 66 -3.36 -6.11 -2.09
C ALA A 66 -4.61 -5.37 -2.61
N PRO A 67 -5.11 -5.59 -3.84
CA PRO A 67 -6.29 -4.87 -4.33
C PRO A 67 -7.58 -5.16 -3.54
N PRO A 68 -7.92 -6.42 -3.19
CA PRO A 68 -9.09 -6.68 -2.34
C PRO A 68 -9.00 -6.01 -0.95
N ILE A 69 -7.82 -6.05 -0.32
CA ILE A 69 -7.60 -5.39 0.99
C ILE A 69 -7.74 -3.88 0.86
N ALA A 70 -7.15 -3.28 -0.18
CA ALA A 70 -7.29 -1.85 -0.46
C ALA A 70 -8.75 -1.46 -0.67
N ALA A 71 -9.51 -2.23 -1.44
CA ALA A 71 -10.93 -1.99 -1.66
C ALA A 71 -11.74 -2.06 -0.36
N ALA A 72 -11.54 -3.09 0.47
CA ALA A 72 -12.23 -3.21 1.76
C ALA A 72 -11.87 -2.07 2.73
N THR A 73 -10.59 -1.68 2.75
CA THR A 73 -10.09 -0.57 3.58
C THR A 73 -10.69 0.76 3.14
N SER A 74 -10.65 1.06 1.84
CA SER A 74 -11.22 2.27 1.26
C SER A 74 -12.74 2.32 1.43
N ALA A 75 -13.45 1.20 1.29
CA ALA A 75 -14.89 1.13 1.56
C ALA A 75 -15.22 1.44 3.03
N SER A 76 -14.38 0.97 3.96
CA SER A 76 -14.53 1.27 5.39
C SER A 76 -14.34 2.77 5.67
N PHE A 77 -13.32 3.40 5.05
CA PHE A 77 -13.14 4.85 5.14
C PHE A 77 -14.29 5.62 4.48
N LEU A 78 -14.79 5.21 3.32
CA LEU A 78 -15.95 5.85 2.68
C LEU A 78 -17.22 5.72 3.53
N TYR A 79 -17.41 4.60 4.22
CA TYR A 79 -18.50 4.46 5.18
C TYR A 79 -18.34 5.45 6.34
N CYS A 80 -17.13 5.58 6.91
CA CYS A 80 -16.86 6.60 7.93
C CYS A 80 -17.13 8.01 7.40
N ALA A 81 -16.69 8.33 6.18
CA ALA A 81 -16.92 9.62 5.53
C ALA A 81 -18.42 9.92 5.40
N TRP A 82 -19.19 8.93 4.97
CA TRP A 82 -20.65 9.02 4.88
C TRP A 82 -21.25 9.22 6.27
N ALA A 83 -20.85 8.44 7.28
CA ALA A 83 -21.42 8.50 8.62
C ALA A 83 -21.26 9.88 9.29
N VAL A 84 -20.17 10.59 9.02
CA VAL A 84 -19.82 11.90 9.66
C VAL A 84 -20.09 13.11 8.76
N ARG A 85 -20.86 12.95 7.67
CA ARG A 85 -21.23 14.06 6.77
C ARG A 85 -22.07 15.11 7.51
N ALA A 86 -22.00 16.38 7.08
CA ALA A 86 -22.58 17.53 7.78
C ALA A 86 -24.07 17.43 8.17
N SER A 87 -24.85 16.57 7.51
CA SER A 87 -26.28 16.37 7.78
C SER A 87 -26.58 15.25 8.80
N THR A 88 -25.57 14.67 9.48
CA THR A 88 -25.78 13.54 10.40
C THR A 88 -25.56 13.93 11.86
N THR A 89 -26.11 13.12 12.76
CA THR A 89 -25.97 13.26 14.21
C THR A 89 -24.54 13.06 14.71
N LEU A 90 -23.66 12.47 13.89
CA LEU A 90 -22.25 12.27 14.22
C LEU A 90 -21.37 13.48 13.88
N ALA A 91 -21.80 14.35 12.95
CA ALA A 91 -20.99 15.49 12.52
C ALA A 91 -20.52 16.40 13.67
N PRO A 92 -21.36 16.73 14.69
CA PRO A 92 -20.92 17.56 15.82
C PRO A 92 -19.94 16.86 16.77
N LEU A 93 -19.80 15.54 16.66
CA LEU A 93 -18.96 14.73 17.57
C LEU A 93 -17.56 14.49 16.99
N THR A 94 -17.35 14.82 15.72
CA THR A 94 -16.10 14.54 14.99
C THR A 94 -15.39 15.82 14.57
N PRO A 95 -14.05 15.76 14.34
CA PRO A 95 -13.28 16.89 13.86
C PRO A 95 -13.89 17.61 12.65
N THR A 96 -13.57 18.90 12.52
CA THR A 96 -13.98 19.68 11.36
C THR A 96 -13.42 19.03 10.10
N HIS A 97 -14.25 18.88 9.06
CA HIS A 97 -13.90 18.22 7.79
C HIS A 97 -13.60 16.71 7.86
N SER A 98 -13.93 15.98 8.94
CA SER A 98 -13.73 14.51 9.02
C SER A 98 -14.25 13.74 7.82
N SER A 99 -15.39 14.14 7.26
CA SER A 99 -15.96 13.50 6.05
C SER A 99 -15.00 13.59 4.85
N SER A 100 -14.41 14.76 4.60
CA SER A 100 -13.44 14.98 3.53
C SER A 100 -12.15 14.22 3.78
N LEU A 101 -11.65 14.24 5.02
CA LEU A 101 -10.43 13.52 5.40
C LEU A 101 -10.58 12.01 5.18
N TYR A 102 -11.71 11.40 5.57
CA TYR A 102 -11.97 9.99 5.27
C TYR A 102 -12.07 9.70 3.76
N CYS A 103 -12.61 10.61 2.96
CA CYS A 103 -12.59 10.48 1.49
C CYS A 103 -11.16 10.51 0.94
N VAL A 104 -10.31 11.42 1.43
CA VAL A 104 -8.89 11.48 1.06
C VAL A 104 -8.17 10.20 1.48
N ALA A 105 -8.41 9.69 2.68
CA ALA A 105 -7.86 8.43 3.15
C ALA A 105 -8.25 7.26 2.24
N ALA A 106 -9.53 7.16 1.88
CA ALA A 106 -10.02 6.14 0.96
C ALA A 106 -9.34 6.22 -0.41
N ALA A 107 -9.20 7.44 -0.96
CA ALA A 107 -8.56 7.68 -2.25
C ALA A 107 -7.07 7.32 -2.23
N LEU A 108 -6.35 7.71 -1.18
CA LEU A 108 -4.94 7.36 -1.00
C LEU A 108 -4.75 5.84 -0.90
N THR A 109 -5.56 5.15 -0.10
CA THR A 109 -5.47 3.69 0.04
C THR A 109 -5.78 2.95 -1.26
N LEU A 110 -6.85 3.34 -1.98
CA LEU A 110 -7.19 2.71 -3.26
C LEU A 110 -6.21 3.09 -4.37
N GLY A 111 -5.55 4.24 -4.22
CA GLY A 111 -4.56 4.82 -5.13
C GLY A 111 -3.38 3.91 -5.44
N ILE A 112 -3.13 2.86 -4.65
CA ILE A 112 -2.10 1.86 -4.97
C ILE A 112 -2.32 1.20 -6.34
N VAL A 113 -3.57 1.08 -6.79
CA VAL A 113 -3.93 0.46 -8.08
C VAL A 113 -3.53 1.36 -9.24
N PRO A 114 -4.05 2.61 -9.37
CA PRO A 114 -3.62 3.52 -10.43
C PRO A 114 -2.12 3.85 -10.33
N TYR A 115 -1.53 3.92 -9.13
CA TYR A 115 -0.08 4.06 -8.98
C TYR A 115 0.68 2.89 -9.64
N THR A 116 0.22 1.66 -9.42
CA THR A 116 0.86 0.47 -10.02
C THR A 116 0.74 0.51 -11.54
N LEU A 117 -0.43 0.86 -12.07
CA LEU A 117 -0.66 0.93 -13.53
C LEU A 117 0.14 2.07 -14.19
N GLY A 118 0.20 3.24 -13.58
CA GLY A 118 0.87 4.41 -14.14
C GLY A 118 2.40 4.40 -13.97
N MET A 119 2.89 4.01 -12.79
CA MET A 119 4.30 4.20 -12.43
C MET A 119 5.12 2.90 -12.48
N MET A 120 4.50 1.76 -12.16
CA MET A 120 5.22 0.49 -12.00
C MET A 120 5.07 -0.48 -13.17
N LEU A 121 4.04 -0.33 -14.00
CA LEU A 121 3.68 -1.31 -15.03
C LEU A 121 4.85 -1.64 -15.97
N GLY A 122 5.56 -0.62 -16.46
CA GLY A 122 6.73 -0.83 -17.33
C GLY A 122 7.84 -1.65 -16.67
N THR A 123 8.19 -1.34 -15.42
CA THR A 123 9.19 -2.11 -14.65
C THR A 123 8.71 -3.53 -14.36
N ASN A 124 7.43 -3.68 -13.99
CA ASN A 124 6.83 -4.98 -13.70
C ASN A 124 6.84 -5.88 -14.95
N ASN A 125 6.50 -5.35 -16.12
CA ASN A 125 6.49 -6.12 -17.36
C ASN A 125 7.89 -6.60 -17.73
N LYS A 126 8.91 -5.72 -17.67
CA LYS A 126 10.30 -6.12 -17.94
C LYS A 126 10.79 -7.23 -17.02
N LEU A 127 10.53 -7.11 -15.71
CA LEU A 127 10.90 -8.14 -14.74
C LEU A 127 10.11 -9.45 -14.95
N MET A 128 8.84 -9.36 -15.35
CA MET A 128 8.02 -10.52 -15.72
C MET A 128 8.57 -11.24 -16.96
N ASP A 129 8.91 -10.48 -17.99
CA ASP A 129 9.48 -11.01 -19.24
C ASP A 129 10.80 -11.73 -18.96
N LEU A 130 11.68 -11.13 -18.16
CA LEU A 130 12.93 -11.76 -17.72
C LEU A 130 12.66 -13.06 -16.95
N ALA A 131 11.75 -13.05 -15.98
CA ALA A 131 11.39 -14.25 -15.20
C ALA A 131 10.81 -15.39 -16.05
N ASN A 132 10.12 -15.06 -17.15
CA ASN A 132 9.44 -16.02 -18.02
C ASN A 132 10.28 -16.44 -19.22
N SER A 133 11.31 -15.67 -19.61
CA SER A 133 12.10 -15.92 -20.82
C SER A 133 12.98 -17.17 -20.77
N GLY A 134 13.27 -17.71 -19.58
CA GLY A 134 14.13 -18.88 -19.40
C GLY A 134 15.57 -18.68 -19.89
N ARG A 135 15.97 -17.44 -20.20
CA ARG A 135 17.31 -17.12 -20.73
C ARG A 135 18.36 -17.27 -19.63
N VAL A 136 19.52 -17.80 -20.01
CA VAL A 136 20.73 -17.73 -19.18
C VAL A 136 21.11 -16.27 -19.07
N VAL A 137 21.22 -15.78 -17.83
CA VAL A 137 21.58 -14.39 -17.54
C VAL A 137 23.07 -14.21 -17.84
N ASP A 138 23.38 -13.49 -18.92
CA ASP A 138 24.71 -12.99 -19.21
C ASP A 138 25.04 -11.74 -18.36
N GLU A 139 26.26 -11.22 -18.48
CA GLU A 139 26.71 -10.08 -17.68
C GLU A 139 25.89 -8.80 -17.95
N LYS A 140 25.42 -8.60 -19.18
CA LYS A 140 24.60 -7.44 -19.55
C LYS A 140 23.20 -7.51 -18.93
N SER A 141 22.58 -8.68 -18.99
CA SER A 141 21.28 -8.94 -18.37
C SER A 141 21.35 -8.94 -16.85
N SER A 142 22.51 -9.23 -16.26
CA SER A 142 22.75 -9.09 -14.82
C SER A 142 22.59 -7.63 -14.35
N VAL A 143 23.30 -6.70 -15.01
CA VAL A 143 23.21 -5.27 -14.72
C VAL A 143 21.79 -4.76 -14.92
N GLU A 144 21.09 -5.25 -15.95
CA GLU A 144 19.69 -4.90 -16.19
C GLU A 144 18.75 -5.39 -15.07
N VAL A 145 18.90 -6.64 -14.63
CA VAL A 145 18.08 -7.22 -13.55
C VAL A 145 18.24 -6.44 -12.25
N GLU A 146 19.48 -6.18 -11.81
CA GLU A 146 19.72 -5.43 -10.57
C GLU A 146 19.16 -4.00 -10.65
N SER A 147 19.32 -3.34 -11.81
CA SER A 147 18.77 -2.00 -12.06
C SER A 147 17.23 -2.00 -11.99
N LEU A 148 16.59 -3.00 -12.60
CA LEU A 148 15.14 -3.15 -12.58
C LEU A 148 14.61 -3.46 -11.17
N LEU A 149 15.25 -4.35 -10.42
CA LEU A 149 14.89 -4.66 -9.02
C LEU A 149 15.06 -3.42 -8.14
N SER A 150 16.15 -2.68 -8.30
CA SER A 150 16.41 -1.42 -7.57
C SER A 150 15.38 -0.35 -7.90
N ARG A 151 14.98 -0.21 -9.17
CA ARG A 151 13.91 0.69 -9.59
C ARG A 151 12.57 0.26 -9.01
N TRP A 152 12.26 -1.03 -9.09
CA TRP A 152 11.03 -1.59 -8.55
C TRP A 152 10.91 -1.32 -7.05
N LEU A 153 11.99 -1.53 -6.30
CA LEU A 153 12.07 -1.24 -4.86
C LEU A 153 11.64 0.20 -4.55
N LYS A 154 12.22 1.19 -5.25
CA LYS A 154 11.94 2.61 -5.01
C LYS A 154 10.48 2.95 -5.31
N LEU A 155 9.95 2.45 -6.42
CA LEU A 155 8.56 2.67 -6.80
C LEU A 155 7.58 1.96 -5.84
N ASN A 156 7.89 0.73 -5.45
CA ASN A 156 7.08 -0.03 -4.51
C ASN A 156 7.07 0.62 -3.12
N ALA A 157 8.17 1.25 -2.70
CA ALA A 157 8.21 2.02 -1.45
C ALA A 157 7.25 3.22 -1.53
N GLY A 158 7.30 4.00 -2.61
CA GLY A 158 6.34 5.08 -2.87
C GLY A 158 4.89 4.58 -2.87
N ARG A 159 4.63 3.41 -3.46
CA ARG A 159 3.31 2.77 -3.41
C ARG A 159 2.87 2.44 -1.98
N GLY A 160 3.77 2.01 -1.11
CA GLY A 160 3.47 1.68 0.29
C GLY A 160 3.17 2.91 1.14
N LEU A 161 3.70 4.08 0.78
CA LEU A 161 3.42 5.34 1.48
C LEU A 161 1.98 5.82 1.27
N LEU A 162 1.34 5.48 0.15
CA LEU A 162 -0.07 5.85 -0.11
C LEU A 162 -1.03 5.37 1.00
N PRO A 163 -1.13 4.05 1.31
CA PRO A 163 -1.98 3.59 2.40
C PRO A 163 -1.46 4.02 3.77
N LEU A 164 -0.16 4.27 3.95
CA LEU A 164 0.37 4.84 5.20
C LEU A 164 -0.22 6.22 5.47
N VAL A 165 -0.07 7.13 4.51
CA VAL A 165 -0.59 8.50 4.59
C VAL A 165 -2.11 8.47 4.69
N GLY A 166 -2.78 7.59 3.93
CA GLY A 166 -4.23 7.39 4.05
C GLY A 166 -4.66 7.00 5.48
N GLY A 167 -3.95 6.08 6.11
CA GLY A 167 -4.19 5.71 7.52
C GLY A 167 -3.96 6.87 8.48
N LEU A 168 -2.90 7.66 8.31
CA LEU A 168 -2.63 8.84 9.13
C LEU A 168 -3.71 9.92 8.97
N VAL A 169 -4.18 10.18 7.75
CA VAL A 169 -5.28 11.10 7.47
C VAL A 169 -6.60 10.60 8.09
N ALA A 170 -6.85 9.29 8.07
CA ALA A 170 -8.01 8.72 8.75
C ALA A 170 -7.91 8.82 10.28
N LEU A 171 -6.70 8.75 10.85
CA LEU A 171 -6.49 8.95 12.30
C LEU A 171 -6.83 10.39 12.71
N THR A 172 -6.42 11.39 11.93
CA THR A 172 -6.77 12.79 12.23
C THR A 172 -8.27 13.04 12.06
N ALA A 173 -8.94 12.31 11.17
CA ALA A 173 -10.40 12.35 11.03
C ALA A 173 -11.15 11.65 12.19
N ALA A 174 -10.47 10.78 12.94
CA ALA A 174 -11.02 9.99 14.03
C ALA A 174 -10.80 10.61 15.41
N ILE A 175 -9.75 11.41 15.58
CA ILE A 175 -9.30 11.94 16.88
C ILE A 175 -9.50 13.47 16.90
N PRO A 176 -10.30 14.01 17.85
CA PRO A 176 -10.41 15.46 18.07
C PRO A 176 -9.04 16.09 18.33
N TRP A 177 -8.72 17.17 17.62
CA TRP A 177 -7.49 17.91 17.90
C TRP A 177 -7.66 18.73 19.20
N PRO A 178 -6.63 18.89 20.06
CA PRO A 178 -6.76 19.63 21.31
C PRO A 178 -7.28 21.07 21.17
N LEU A 179 -7.04 21.71 20.02
CA LEU A 179 -7.51 23.07 19.74
C LEU A 179 -9.00 23.15 19.36
N GLU A 180 -9.65 22.03 19.03
CA GLU A 180 -11.09 21.98 18.75
C GLU A 180 -11.93 21.69 20.02
N MET A 181 -11.27 21.49 21.17
CA MET A 181 -11.92 21.20 22.46
C MET A 181 -11.87 22.38 23.45
N ILE A 182 -11.41 23.56 23.01
CA ILE A 182 -11.31 24.82 23.78
C ILE A 182 -12.31 25.80 23.20
#